data_AF-A0A7J4JB91-F1
#
_entry.id   AF-A0A7J4JB91-F1
#
_cell.length_a   1.000
_cell.length_b   1.000
_cell.length_c   1.000
_cell.angle_alpha   90.00
_cell.angle_beta   90.00
_cell.angle_gamma   90.00
#
_symmetry.space_group_name_H-M   'P 1'
#
loop_
_entity.id
_entity.type
_entity.pdbx_description
1 polymer ?
#
loop_
_entity_poly.entity_id
_entity_poly.type
_entity_poly.pdbx_seq_one_letter_code
_entity_poly.pdbx_strand_id
1 'polypeptide(L)'
;MALRKPGANDKLAYFTRRDLPNMGKATVWQFEGEELANIEYACPFCKHIGEKQQAFARVEARYVNDKGKSKKGEVFRFQCDACRKDIDLPKWVKKRGRKKAE
;
A
#
# COMPACT_ATOMS: atom_id res chain seq x y z
N MET A 1 9.54 -15.86 -8.75
CA MET A 1 9.82 -16.19 -7.33
C MET A 1 8.54 -15.90 -6.57
N ALA A 2 7.96 -16.88 -5.88
CA ALA A 2 6.69 -16.69 -5.17
C ALA A 2 6.93 -15.93 -3.86
N LEU A 3 6.20 -14.84 -3.63
CA LEU A 3 6.29 -14.08 -2.39
C LEU A 3 5.76 -14.91 -1.21
N ARG A 4 6.51 -14.90 -0.10
CA ARG A 4 6.08 -15.53 1.15
C ARG A 4 4.89 -14.76 1.73
N LYS A 5 3.70 -15.39 1.71
CA LYS A 5 2.50 -14.86 2.36
C LYS A 5 2.66 -14.95 3.88
N PRO A 6 2.20 -13.95 4.64
CA PRO A 6 2.32 -13.99 6.09
C PRO A 6 1.33 -14.99 6.69
N GLY A 7 1.81 -15.86 7.56
CA GLY A 7 0.99 -16.75 8.36
C GLY A 7 0.47 -16.07 9.63
N ALA A 8 -0.44 -16.74 10.35
CA ALA A 8 -1.05 -16.22 11.58
C ALA A 8 -0.03 -15.96 12.73
N ASN A 9 1.14 -16.59 12.69
CA ASN A 9 2.19 -16.47 13.71
C ASN A 9 3.38 -15.61 13.26
N ASP A 10 3.35 -15.04 12.05
CA ASP A 10 4.46 -14.22 11.57
C ASP A 10 4.43 -12.83 12.20
N LYS A 11 5.59 -12.41 12.72
CA LYS A 11 5.77 -11.04 13.23
C LYS A 11 5.87 -10.07 12.06
N LEU A 12 4.82 -9.30 11.85
CA LEU A 12 4.77 -8.26 10.81
C LEU A 12 5.08 -6.89 11.41
N ALA A 13 6.10 -6.23 10.89
CA ALA A 13 6.37 -4.82 11.18
C ALA A 13 5.32 -3.91 10.52
N TYR A 14 4.84 -4.29 9.34
CA TYR A 14 3.82 -3.53 8.61
C TYR A 14 2.90 -4.46 7.84
N PHE A 15 1.61 -4.12 7.81
CA PHE A 15 0.61 -4.78 6.99
C PHE A 15 -0.45 -3.78 6.55
N THR A 16 -0.75 -3.74 5.25
CA THR A 16 -1.89 -2.99 4.73
C THR A 16 -2.50 -3.72 3.55
N ARG A 17 -3.82 -3.73 3.48
CA ARG A 17 -4.58 -4.21 2.33
C ARG A 17 -5.54 -3.11 1.91
N ARG A 18 -5.56 -2.79 0.63
CA ARG A 18 -6.40 -1.74 0.07
C ARG A 18 -7.01 -2.12 -1.26
N ASP A 19 -8.21 -1.62 -1.45
CA ASP A 19 -8.83 -1.47 -2.74
C ASP A 19 -8.43 -0.09 -3.31
N LEU A 20 -7.98 -0.10 -4.55
CA LEU A 20 -7.63 1.05 -5.37
C LEU A 20 -8.78 1.32 -6.35
N PRO A 21 -8.86 2.52 -6.96
CA PRO A 21 -9.83 2.78 -8.01
C PRO A 21 -9.74 1.75 -9.17
N ASN A 22 -10.81 1.61 -9.95
CA ASN A 22 -10.89 0.72 -11.11
C ASN A 22 -10.59 -0.77 -10.81
N MET A 23 -11.10 -1.30 -9.70
CA MET A 23 -10.85 -2.69 -9.23
C MET A 23 -9.38 -3.00 -8.92
N GLY A 24 -8.51 -1.99 -8.85
CA GLY A 24 -7.16 -2.22 -8.37
C GLY A 24 -7.18 -2.67 -6.91
N LYS A 25 -6.18 -3.44 -6.50
CA LYS A 25 -6.00 -3.88 -5.11
C LYS A 25 -4.51 -3.83 -4.80
N ALA A 26 -4.15 -3.59 -3.56
CA ALA A 26 -2.76 -3.69 -3.15
C ALA A 26 -2.70 -4.20 -1.71
N THR A 27 -1.93 -5.25 -1.52
CA THR A 27 -1.61 -5.86 -0.24
C THR A 27 -0.10 -5.72 -0.05
N VAL A 28 0.31 -5.02 0.99
CA VAL A 28 1.73 -4.81 1.31
C VAL A 28 1.98 -5.29 2.72
N TRP A 29 3.01 -6.12 2.90
CA TRP A 29 3.43 -6.60 4.20
C TRP A 29 4.95 -6.64 4.32
N GLN A 30 5.43 -6.34 5.51
CA GLN A 30 6.85 -6.33 5.87
C GLN A 30 7.02 -7.16 7.14
N PHE A 31 7.96 -8.11 7.12
CA PHE A 31 8.31 -8.89 8.29
C PHE A 31 9.21 -8.07 9.23
N GLU A 32 9.08 -8.30 10.53
CA GLU A 32 9.94 -7.67 11.54
C GLU A 32 11.40 -8.09 11.32
N GLY A 33 12.29 -7.11 11.13
CA GLY A 33 13.71 -7.33 10.84
C GLY A 33 14.07 -7.36 9.34
N GLU A 34 13.10 -7.29 8.43
CA GLU A 34 13.37 -7.19 6.98
C GLU A 34 13.25 -5.76 6.45
N GLU A 35 14.20 -5.36 5.61
CA GLU A 35 14.18 -4.05 4.94
C GLU A 35 13.23 -4.02 3.73
N LEU A 36 12.93 -5.19 3.17
CA LEU A 36 12.09 -5.37 2.00
C LEU A 36 10.63 -5.60 2.41
N ALA A 37 9.71 -4.90 1.74
CA ALA A 37 8.29 -5.16 1.81
C ALA A 37 7.85 -6.00 0.61
N ASN A 38 7.01 -6.99 0.88
CA ASN A 38 6.30 -7.78 -0.11
C ASN A 38 5.04 -7.02 -0.56
N ILE A 39 4.80 -6.97 -1.87
CA ILE A 39 3.70 -6.26 -2.49
C ILE A 39 2.99 -7.22 -3.44
N GLU A 40 1.73 -7.50 -3.16
CA GLU A 40 0.81 -8.14 -4.09
C GLU A 40 -0.18 -7.08 -4.56
N TYR A 41 -0.26 -6.81 -5.86
CA TYR A 41 -1.09 -5.72 -6.38
C TYR A 41 -1.81 -6.10 -7.67
N ALA A 42 -3.02 -5.58 -7.81
CA ALA A 42 -3.74 -5.48 -9.06
C ALA A 42 -3.69 -4.03 -9.51
N CYS A 43 -3.06 -3.79 -10.65
CA CYS A 43 -2.84 -2.45 -11.19
C CYS A 43 -4.17 -1.79 -11.58
N PRO A 44 -4.50 -0.59 -11.05
CA PRO A 44 -5.75 0.11 -11.37
C PRO A 44 -5.80 0.64 -12.81
N PHE A 45 -4.67 0.63 -13.53
CA PHE A 45 -4.56 1.17 -14.89
C PHE A 45 -4.64 0.11 -15.98
N CYS A 46 -3.91 -1.00 -15.82
CA CYS A 46 -3.85 -2.07 -16.81
C CYS A 46 -4.47 -3.39 -16.32
N LYS A 47 -4.98 -3.44 -15.09
CA LYS A 47 -5.57 -4.63 -14.45
C LYS A 47 -4.61 -5.82 -14.31
N HIS A 48 -3.32 -5.62 -14.58
CA HIS A 48 -2.30 -6.63 -14.36
C HIS A 48 -2.17 -6.93 -12.87
N ILE A 49 -2.21 -8.22 -12.54
CA ILE A 49 -1.97 -8.73 -11.19
C ILE A 49 -0.49 -9.11 -11.14
N GLY A 50 0.24 -8.44 -10.27
CA GLY A 50 1.67 -8.64 -10.09
C GLY A 50 2.03 -8.79 -8.63
N GLU A 51 3.18 -9.41 -8.40
CA GLU A 51 3.79 -9.53 -7.09
C GLU A 51 5.24 -9.07 -7.20
N LYS A 52 5.70 -8.26 -6.24
CA LYS A 52 7.09 -7.81 -6.19
C LYS A 52 7.55 -7.51 -4.76
N GLN A 53 8.86 -7.48 -4.57
CA GLN A 53 9.50 -6.97 -3.36
C GLN A 53 10.27 -5.68 -3.67
N GLN A 54 10.17 -4.70 -2.78
CA GLN A 54 11.02 -3.50 -2.82
C GLN A 54 11.25 -2.99 -1.40
N ALA A 55 12.28 -2.17 -1.23
CA ALA A 55 12.56 -1.52 0.04
C ALA A 55 11.33 -0.73 0.53
N PHE A 56 11.02 -0.84 1.83
CA PHE A 56 9.91 -0.12 2.43
C PHE A 56 10.23 1.37 2.65
N ALA A 57 10.36 2.12 1.56
CA ALA A 57 10.62 3.56 1.58
C ALA A 57 9.33 4.34 1.29
N ARG A 58 8.97 5.26 2.19
CA ARG A 58 7.88 6.20 1.95
C ARG A 58 8.43 7.51 1.44
N VAL A 59 7.75 8.07 0.44
CA VAL A 59 8.06 9.36 -0.14
C VAL A 59 6.92 10.33 0.16
N GLU A 60 7.23 11.59 0.39
CA GLU A 60 6.20 12.64 0.45
C GLU A 60 5.71 12.93 -0.97
N ALA A 61 4.44 12.61 -1.24
CA ALA A 61 3.81 12.91 -2.51
C ALA A 61 2.41 13.49 -2.32
N ARG A 62 1.92 14.17 -3.36
CA ARG A 62 0.49 14.48 -3.46
C ARG A 62 -0.23 13.26 -4.02
N TYR A 63 -1.21 12.77 -3.28
CA TYR A 63 -2.09 11.67 -3.71
C TYR A 63 -3.55 12.08 -3.61
N VAL A 64 -4.39 11.47 -4.44
CA VAL A 64 -5.84 11.65 -4.39
C VAL A 64 -6.40 10.61 -3.44
N ASN A 65 -7.12 11.05 -2.40
CA ASN A 65 -7.78 10.11 -1.50
C ASN A 65 -9.09 9.58 -2.10
N ASP A 66 -9.67 8.60 -1.43
CA ASP A 66 -10.97 7.99 -1.78
C ASP A 66 -12.12 9.01 -1.98
N LYS A 67 -12.01 10.22 -1.42
CA LYS A 67 -12.99 11.31 -1.60
C LYS A 67 -12.68 12.23 -2.78
N GLY A 68 -11.77 11.85 -3.66
CA GLY A 68 -11.31 12.69 -4.78
C GLY A 68 -10.53 13.94 -4.35
N LYS A 69 -10.15 14.06 -3.07
CA LYS A 69 -9.41 15.24 -2.57
C LYS A 69 -7.91 14.97 -2.60
N SER A 70 -7.17 15.86 -3.26
CA SER A 70 -5.71 15.87 -3.24
C SER A 70 -5.19 16.19 -1.85
N LYS A 71 -4.37 15.31 -1.28
CA LYS A 71 -3.64 15.54 -0.03
C LYS A 71 -2.15 15.34 -0.26
N LYS A 72 -1.34 16.13 0.45
CA LYS A 72 0.09 15.85 0.60
C LYS A 72 0.29 14.93 1.80
N GLY A 73 1.14 13.92 1.67
CA GLY A 73 1.54 13.08 2.79
C GLY A 73 2.52 12.00 2.38
N GLU A 74 2.96 11.23 3.37
CA GLU A 74 3.82 10.07 3.15
C GLU A 74 3.02 8.95 2.43
N VAL A 75 3.50 8.56 1.26
CA VAL A 75 2.96 7.44 0.49
C VAL A 75 4.06 6.43 0.22
N PHE A 76 3.67 5.16 0.19
CA PHE A 76 4.51 4.11 -0.33
C PHE A 76 4.26 4.01 -1.83
N ARG A 77 5.21 4.49 -2.63
CA ARG A 77 5.14 4.50 -4.10
C ARG A 77 5.80 3.26 -4.65
N PHE A 78 5.13 2.60 -5.58
CA PHE A 78 5.71 1.50 -6.34
C PHE A 78 5.20 1.51 -7.78
N GLN A 79 6.07 1.14 -8.71
CA GLN A 79 5.73 1.07 -10.12
C GLN A 79 5.15 -0.31 -10.49
N CYS A 80 4.13 -0.31 -11.34
CA CYS A 80 3.60 -1.53 -11.95
C CYS A 80 4.55 -2.07 -13.03
N ASP A 81 4.83 -3.37 -13.00
CA ASP A 81 5.75 -4.05 -13.93
C ASP A 81 5.23 -4.07 -15.38
N ALA A 82 3.92 -4.18 -15.59
CA ALA A 82 3.32 -4.24 -16.92
C ALA A 82 3.21 -2.86 -17.60
N CYS A 83 2.62 -1.87 -16.91
CA CYS A 83 2.33 -0.56 -17.53
C CYS A 83 3.26 0.57 -17.07
N ARG A 84 4.21 0.29 -16.18
CA ARG A 84 5.19 1.25 -15.64
C ARG A 84 4.57 2.50 -15.00
N LYS A 85 3.30 2.44 -14.58
CA LYS A 85 2.64 3.55 -13.88
C LYS A 85 2.88 3.43 -12.37
N ASP A 86 3.03 4.59 -11.73
CA ASP A 86 3.18 4.70 -10.28
C ASP A 86 1.85 4.41 -9.56
N ILE A 87 1.94 3.61 -8.51
CA ILE A 87 0.85 3.30 -7.60
C ILE A 87 1.24 3.82 -6.23
N ASP A 88 0.47 4.77 -5.73
CA ASP A 88 0.71 5.46 -4.46
C ASP A 88 -0.20 4.90 -3.36
N LEU A 89 0.41 4.33 -2.31
CA LEU A 89 -0.31 3.85 -1.13
C LEU A 89 -0.10 4.79 0.06
N PRO A 90 -1.09 5.63 0.40
CA PRO A 90 -0.93 6.58 1.50
C PRO A 90 -0.94 5.93 2.88
N LYS A 91 -0.13 6.44 3.81
CA LYS A 91 -0.16 6.04 5.22
C LYS A 91 -1.57 6.22 5.79
N TRP A 92 -2.15 5.17 6.38
CA TRP A 92 -3.46 5.28 7.00
C TRP A 92 -3.37 6.13 8.27
N VAL A 93 -4.07 7.25 8.28
CA VAL A 93 -4.38 7.99 9.51
C VAL A 93 -5.74 7.47 9.98
N LYS A 94 -5.79 6.73 11.10
CA LYS A 94 -7.06 6.45 11.78
C LYS A 94 -7.77 7.79 11.93
N LYS A 95 -8.96 7.97 11.35
CA LYS A 95 -9.80 9.12 11.72
C LYS A 95 -10.03 8.97 13.22
N ARG A 96 -9.45 9.86 14.03
CA ARG A 96 -9.85 10.00 15.44
C ARG A 96 -11.37 10.19 15.41
N GLY A 97 -12.10 9.16 15.82
CA GLY A 97 -13.52 9.29 16.12
C GLY A 97 -13.67 10.43 17.12
N ARG A 98 -14.68 11.28 16.89
CA ARG A 98 -15.08 12.41 17.74
C ARG A 98 -14.82 12.11 19.23
N LYS A 99 -14.22 13.07 19.93
CA LYS A 99 -14.45 13.24 21.38
C LYS A 99 -15.96 13.12 21.62
N LYS A 100 -16.40 12.14 22.41
CA LYS A 100 -17.67 12.31 23.14
C LYS A 100 -17.41 13.47 24.10
N ALA A 101 -18.10 14.58 23.90
CA ALA A 101 -18.21 15.60 24.94
C ALA A 101 -19.04 14.98 26.07
N GLU A 102 -18.54 15.14 27.30
CA GLU A 102 -19.25 14.87 28.56
C GLU A 102 -20.53 15.70 28.67
#